data_AF-A0A084W8C5-F1
#
_entry.id   AF-A0A084W8C5-F1
#
_cell.length_a   1.000
_cell.length_b   1.000
_cell.length_c   1.000
_cell.angle_alpha   90.00
_cell.angle_beta   90.00
_cell.angle_gamma   90.00
#
_symmetry.space_group_name_H-M   'P 1'
#
loop_
_entity.id
_entity.type
_entity.pdbx_description
1 polymer ?
#
loop_
_entity_poly.entity_id
_entity_poly.type
_entity_poly.pdbx_seq_one_letter_code
_entity_poly.pdbx_strand_id
1 'polypeptide(L)'
;MATTHSLDELGDRRSSSESRSKQKERKTVGENKAMIGARYGYDFVDLITMAIILKAGSMMKEDELFSCEISKEDATAGKFDDIVFRYTYKGTRTILKIQVKHRTKNQEVSLQELMETSFTESFALIKYFKSFRDQYTPSNEKQIFVLCTNVQLENDAVEWLEKVHPNDVCNVFDPIGATYYRFRKISEVEPRHSNCIANALKKASESYRLADILANHIYGQKELVLYTKNPQRNPLLSKYNNAIVRHMMEYSEARKAIHIKHNFRTNADRNVVNFRKQFEAAYTEIAICSLKKTDQDLAAENFDVYGDIAKKAIKTNDPNKIIERIRNIAENSILEHFPTDIVTDEDVNLFFDKFLIVCDTFSTDDLPSKIAENWRCSNICKPTELVCSLEMEKYMEGLHRMVSKWMRSSPNLPTTLEAKHVEEIIKKVQLHQKYLLLKKASNKYIEDHLTQSLEAKPESLREKPLYKFLAPSDPATNVTKPDIFTFLTPYNSQFSSMIILQTFQLLERDVDQIFFIDINTIEKEKQIILDMCEFFEDPLVMNSPT
;
A
#
# COMPACT_ATOMS: atom_id res chain seq x y z
N MET A 1 27.57 51.26 -61.10
CA MET A 1 27.98 50.95 -59.71
C MET A 1 26.75 50.49 -58.95
N ALA A 2 26.85 49.27 -58.40
CA ALA A 2 25.97 48.50 -57.51
C ALA A 2 24.50 48.94 -57.27
N THR A 3 23.60 48.04 -57.65
CA THR A 3 22.23 47.83 -57.16
C THR A 3 22.19 47.28 -55.74
N THR A 4 21.19 47.63 -54.93
CA THR A 4 20.68 46.78 -53.82
C THR A 4 19.18 46.98 -53.57
N HIS A 5 18.51 45.86 -53.39
CA HIS A 5 17.09 45.66 -53.06
C HIS A 5 16.91 45.47 -51.54
N SER A 6 15.72 45.86 -51.05
CA SER A 6 14.84 45.20 -50.07
C SER A 6 15.46 44.47 -48.86
N LEU A 7 15.03 44.87 -47.65
CA LEU A 7 14.79 43.94 -46.53
C LEU A 7 13.78 44.56 -45.53
N ASP A 8 12.56 44.03 -45.59
CA ASP A 8 11.53 44.05 -44.53
C ASP A 8 11.85 43.00 -43.44
N GLU A 9 11.13 43.11 -42.32
CA GLU A 9 10.93 42.14 -41.24
C GLU A 9 12.09 41.87 -40.25
N LEU A 10 11.99 42.46 -39.04
CA LEU A 10 12.48 41.87 -37.78
C LEU A 10 11.91 42.63 -36.56
N GLY A 11 10.59 42.59 -36.40
CA GLY A 11 9.88 42.93 -35.18
C GLY A 11 9.16 41.69 -34.63
N ASP A 12 9.14 41.51 -33.31
CA ASP A 12 8.38 40.49 -32.57
C ASP A 12 8.80 39.01 -32.68
N ARG A 13 9.89 38.62 -32.00
CA ARG A 13 10.14 37.20 -31.61
C ARG A 13 10.69 36.98 -30.19
N ARG A 14 10.72 37.97 -29.30
CA ARG A 14 11.34 37.82 -27.95
C ARG A 14 10.38 37.65 -26.77
N SER A 15 9.06 37.78 -26.91
CA SER A 15 8.12 37.68 -25.78
C SER A 15 7.41 36.32 -25.63
N SER A 16 7.49 35.42 -26.63
CA SER A 16 6.79 34.12 -26.63
C SER A 16 7.67 32.92 -26.25
N SER A 17 8.99 33.10 -26.15
CA SER A 17 9.94 32.05 -25.77
C SER A 17 10.19 31.96 -24.25
N GLU A 18 10.11 33.07 -23.52
CA GLU A 18 10.23 33.10 -22.04
C GLU A 18 8.99 32.54 -21.32
N SER A 19 7.81 32.71 -21.90
CA SER A 19 6.55 32.19 -21.37
C SER A 19 6.41 30.68 -21.62
N ARG A 20 6.90 30.17 -22.76
CA ARG A 20 6.95 28.72 -23.05
C ARG A 20 8.05 27.98 -22.27
N SER A 21 9.20 28.60 -22.00
CA SER A 21 10.27 28.00 -21.20
C SER A 21 9.90 27.87 -19.71
N LYS A 22 9.28 28.91 -19.12
CA LYS A 22 8.77 28.84 -17.72
C LYS A 22 7.62 27.83 -17.55
N GLN A 23 6.80 27.62 -18.59
CA GLN A 23 5.73 26.62 -18.56
C GLN A 23 6.28 25.19 -18.75
N LYS A 24 7.33 25.02 -19.57
CA LYS A 24 8.06 23.75 -19.71
C LYS A 24 8.83 23.39 -18.44
N GLU A 25 9.52 24.35 -17.81
CA GLU A 25 10.22 24.17 -16.52
C GLU A 25 9.27 23.86 -15.37
N ARG A 26 8.11 24.52 -15.28
CA ARG A 26 7.10 24.17 -14.28
C ARG A 26 6.52 22.77 -14.49
N LYS A 27 6.41 22.33 -15.75
CA LYS A 27 5.95 20.98 -16.10
C LYS A 27 7.01 19.91 -15.79
N THR A 28 8.28 20.14 -16.14
CA THR A 28 9.38 19.21 -15.78
C THR A 28 9.70 19.21 -14.29
N VAL A 29 9.55 20.32 -13.57
CA VAL A 29 9.67 20.33 -12.09
C VAL A 29 8.49 19.61 -11.42
N GLY A 30 7.28 19.71 -11.98
CA GLY A 30 6.12 18.95 -11.53
C GLY A 30 6.24 17.45 -11.82
N GLU A 31 6.72 17.08 -13.00
CA GLU A 31 6.99 15.70 -13.41
C GLU A 31 8.13 15.08 -12.59
N ASN A 32 9.21 15.83 -12.32
CA ASN A 32 10.29 15.37 -11.44
C ASN A 32 9.82 15.20 -9.98
N LYS A 33 8.99 16.10 -9.45
CA LYS A 33 8.41 15.93 -8.09
C LYS A 33 7.45 14.75 -8.00
N ALA A 34 6.65 14.51 -9.05
CA ALA A 34 5.76 13.36 -9.12
C ALA A 34 6.54 12.04 -9.26
N MET A 35 7.61 12.02 -10.07
CA MET A 35 8.49 10.87 -10.23
C MET A 35 9.27 10.56 -8.95
N ILE A 36 9.75 11.58 -8.25
CA ILE A 36 10.39 11.45 -6.92
C ILE A 36 9.37 10.93 -5.89
N GLY A 37 8.16 11.51 -5.84
CA GLY A 37 7.10 11.06 -4.93
C GLY A 37 6.64 9.62 -5.19
N ALA A 38 6.55 9.22 -6.47
CA ALA A 38 6.23 7.85 -6.86
C ALA A 38 7.34 6.88 -6.44
N ARG A 39 8.62 7.25 -6.64
CA ARG A 39 9.77 6.44 -6.24
C ARG A 39 9.79 6.21 -4.72
N TYR A 40 9.61 7.25 -3.91
CA TYR A 40 9.47 7.11 -2.46
C TYR A 40 8.27 6.26 -2.04
N GLY A 41 7.17 6.31 -2.80
CA GLY A 41 6.01 5.45 -2.56
C GLY A 41 6.32 3.96 -2.74
N TYR A 42 7.02 3.59 -3.81
CA TYR A 42 7.45 2.20 -4.03
C TYR A 42 8.47 1.75 -2.98
N ASP A 43 9.45 2.59 -2.67
CA ASP A 43 10.46 2.28 -1.64
C ASP A 43 9.79 2.09 -0.27
N PHE A 44 8.77 2.89 0.07
CA PHE A 44 8.02 2.71 1.32
C PHE A 44 7.25 1.38 1.34
N VAL A 45 6.55 0.99 0.27
CA VAL A 45 5.88 -0.33 0.18
C VAL A 45 6.88 -1.47 0.36
N ASP A 46 8.07 -1.35 -0.23
CA ASP A 46 9.14 -2.35 -0.15
C ASP A 46 9.65 -2.52 1.29
N LEU A 47 9.82 -1.42 2.01
CA LEU A 47 10.22 -1.43 3.42
C LEU A 47 9.14 -2.04 4.33
N ILE A 48 7.86 -1.75 4.09
CA ILE A 48 6.75 -2.39 4.82
C ILE A 48 6.73 -3.90 4.53
N THR A 49 6.94 -4.30 3.27
CA THR A 49 7.03 -5.71 2.88
C THR A 49 8.17 -6.41 3.60
N MET A 50 9.33 -5.77 3.70
CA MET A 50 10.48 -6.28 4.44
C MET A 50 10.17 -6.48 5.92
N ALA A 51 9.51 -5.52 6.58
CA ALA A 51 9.08 -5.67 7.97
C ALA A 51 8.16 -6.89 8.16
N ILE A 52 7.24 -7.14 7.21
CA ILE A 52 6.35 -8.30 7.22
C ILE A 52 7.12 -9.62 7.05
N ILE A 53 8.06 -9.69 6.10
CA ILE A 53 8.90 -10.89 5.88
C ILE A 53 9.68 -11.23 7.14
N LEU A 54 10.28 -10.23 7.78
CA LEU A 54 11.03 -10.42 9.01
C LEU A 54 10.11 -10.89 10.14
N LYS A 55 8.93 -10.29 10.32
CA LYS A 55 7.98 -10.78 11.32
C LYS A 55 7.55 -12.23 11.05
N ALA A 56 7.26 -12.57 9.79
CA ALA A 56 6.94 -13.94 9.40
C ALA A 56 8.06 -14.90 9.78
N GLY A 57 9.32 -14.51 9.57
CA GLY A 57 10.50 -15.25 10.06
C GLY A 57 10.53 -15.48 11.57
N SER A 58 10.04 -14.53 12.40
CA SER A 58 9.90 -14.72 13.85
C SER A 58 8.84 -15.76 14.16
N MET A 59 7.68 -15.61 13.53
CA MET A 59 6.53 -16.49 13.73
C MET A 59 6.86 -17.93 13.34
N MET A 60 7.64 -18.13 12.27
CA MET A 60 8.16 -19.45 11.85
C MET A 60 9.02 -20.14 12.92
N LYS A 61 9.76 -19.39 13.73
CA LYS A 61 10.57 -19.96 14.82
C LYS A 61 9.74 -20.28 16.06
N GLU A 62 8.64 -19.57 16.25
CA GLU A 62 7.77 -19.67 17.42
C GLU A 62 6.66 -20.72 17.24
N ASP A 63 6.29 -21.03 16.01
CA ASP A 63 5.20 -21.94 15.66
C ASP A 63 5.60 -22.87 14.51
N GLU A 64 5.75 -24.16 14.80
CA GLU A 64 6.09 -25.20 13.81
C GLU A 64 5.01 -25.39 12.73
N LEU A 65 3.77 -25.03 13.02
CA LEU A 65 2.65 -25.11 12.08
C LEU A 65 2.45 -23.82 11.29
N PHE A 66 3.38 -22.86 11.42
CA PHE A 66 3.30 -21.62 10.69
C PHE A 66 3.36 -21.87 9.19
N SER A 67 2.47 -21.20 8.47
CA SER A 67 2.46 -21.15 7.02
C SER A 67 2.14 -19.75 6.59
N CYS A 68 2.73 -19.30 5.47
CA CYS A 68 2.42 -17.99 4.95
C CYS A 68 2.54 -17.88 3.44
N GLU A 69 1.87 -16.84 2.95
CA GLU A 69 1.88 -16.36 1.58
C GLU A 69 1.89 -14.82 1.62
N ILE A 70 2.89 -14.19 1.00
CA ILE A 70 2.96 -12.73 0.84
C ILE A 70 2.88 -12.41 -0.65
N SER A 71 1.84 -11.72 -1.10
CA SER A 71 1.71 -11.25 -2.48
C SER A 71 1.69 -9.72 -2.57
N LYS A 72 2.11 -9.18 -3.72
CA LYS A 72 2.01 -7.75 -4.07
C LYS A 72 1.21 -7.57 -5.35
N GLU A 73 0.56 -6.42 -5.46
CA GLU A 73 -0.34 -6.05 -6.57
C GLU A 73 -1.39 -7.14 -6.84
N ASP A 74 -1.93 -7.71 -5.76
CA ASP A 74 -2.92 -8.77 -5.84
C ASP A 74 -4.27 -8.18 -6.27
N ALA A 75 -4.59 -8.31 -7.56
CA ALA A 75 -5.82 -7.80 -8.14
C ALA A 75 -7.09 -8.30 -7.42
N THR A 76 -7.03 -9.47 -6.74
CA THR A 76 -8.15 -10.01 -5.98
C THR A 76 -8.41 -9.24 -4.67
N ALA A 77 -7.43 -8.46 -4.20
CA ALA A 77 -7.53 -7.56 -3.06
C ALA A 77 -7.92 -6.12 -3.44
N GLY A 78 -8.21 -5.84 -4.72
CA GLY A 78 -8.79 -4.59 -5.23
C GLY A 78 -8.07 -3.32 -4.79
N LYS A 79 -8.59 -2.56 -3.81
CA LYS A 79 -7.91 -1.35 -3.28
C LYS A 79 -6.95 -1.62 -2.13
N PHE A 80 -6.75 -2.87 -1.75
CA PHE A 80 -5.84 -3.30 -0.68
C PHE A 80 -4.81 -4.28 -1.25
N ASP A 81 -4.36 -3.99 -2.46
CA ASP A 81 -3.58 -4.86 -3.33
C ASP A 81 -2.07 -4.63 -3.21
N ASP A 82 -1.62 -3.55 -2.58
CA ASP A 82 -0.17 -3.27 -2.46
C ASP A 82 0.57 -4.44 -1.81
N ILE A 83 0.02 -4.98 -0.70
CA ILE A 83 0.55 -6.15 -0.01
C ILE A 83 -0.62 -6.99 0.54
N VAL A 84 -0.64 -8.28 0.25
CA VAL A 84 -1.53 -9.25 0.90
C VAL A 84 -0.70 -10.28 1.64
N PHE A 85 -0.94 -10.43 2.94
CA PHE A 85 -0.26 -11.40 3.80
C PHE A 85 -1.27 -12.39 4.34
N ARG A 86 -1.26 -13.61 3.79
CA ARG A 86 -2.06 -14.75 4.28
C ARG A 86 -1.16 -15.60 5.17
N TYR A 87 -1.58 -15.89 6.39
CA TYR A 87 -0.78 -16.73 7.28
C TYR A 87 -1.64 -17.53 8.25
N THR A 88 -1.08 -18.65 8.69
CA THR A 88 -1.58 -19.42 9.83
C THR A 88 -0.55 -19.28 10.95
N TYR A 89 -0.99 -18.82 12.13
CA TYR A 89 -0.15 -18.72 13.32
C TYR A 89 -0.96 -19.13 14.54
N LYS A 90 -0.41 -20.03 15.36
CA LYS A 90 -1.03 -20.63 16.55
C LYS A 90 -2.45 -21.13 16.26
N GLY A 91 -2.61 -21.81 15.12
CA GLY A 91 -3.88 -22.38 14.65
C GLY A 91 -4.89 -21.37 14.07
N THR A 92 -4.60 -20.07 14.08
CA THR A 92 -5.49 -19.03 13.54
C THR A 92 -5.08 -18.66 12.12
N ARG A 93 -6.01 -18.79 11.16
CA ARG A 93 -5.82 -18.30 9.79
C ARG A 93 -6.20 -16.84 9.69
N THR A 94 -5.27 -16.02 9.19
CA THR A 94 -5.44 -14.58 9.03
C THR A 94 -5.07 -14.17 7.61
N ILE A 95 -5.83 -13.22 7.07
CA ILE A 95 -5.48 -12.50 5.84
C ILE A 95 -5.42 -11.00 6.16
N LEU A 96 -4.24 -10.40 5.98
CA LEU A 96 -4.08 -8.95 5.99
C LEU A 96 -4.04 -8.46 4.54
N LYS A 97 -4.99 -7.59 4.17
CA LYS A 97 -5.00 -6.89 2.88
C LYS A 97 -4.60 -5.45 3.12
N ILE A 98 -3.46 -5.03 2.60
CA ILE A 98 -2.80 -3.78 3.00
C ILE A 98 -2.74 -2.85 1.80
N GLN A 99 -3.28 -1.66 1.97
CA GLN A 99 -2.97 -0.51 1.13
C GLN A 99 -1.98 0.36 1.88
N VAL A 100 -0.84 0.63 1.26
CA VAL A 100 0.18 1.55 1.73
C VAL A 100 -0.02 2.92 1.06
N LYS A 101 0.14 3.99 1.84
CA LYS A 101 0.14 5.37 1.38
C LYS A 101 1.31 6.12 1.99
N HIS A 102 2.09 6.77 1.14
CA HIS A 102 3.24 7.56 1.55
C HIS A 102 3.00 9.06 1.29
N ARG A 103 3.42 9.91 2.22
CA ARG A 103 3.54 11.37 2.02
C ARG A 103 4.95 11.83 2.36
N THR A 104 5.48 12.70 1.50
CA THR A 104 6.81 13.31 1.67
C THR A 104 6.80 14.56 2.56
N LYS A 105 5.67 14.94 3.16
CA LYS A 105 5.51 16.15 3.98
C LYS A 105 4.87 15.82 5.33
N ASN A 106 5.07 16.68 6.33
CA ASN A 106 4.38 16.69 7.64
C ASN A 106 2.87 17.04 7.53
N GLN A 107 2.20 16.53 6.50
CA GLN A 107 0.78 16.73 6.28
C GLN A 107 0.04 15.56 6.90
N GLU A 108 -0.60 15.83 8.02
CA GLU A 108 -1.52 14.92 8.69
C GLU A 108 -2.73 14.63 7.80
N VAL A 109 -3.43 13.53 8.09
CA VAL A 109 -4.69 13.19 7.41
C VAL A 109 -5.84 13.72 8.24
N SER A 110 -6.56 14.70 7.69
CA SER A 110 -7.74 15.30 8.32
C SER A 110 -8.98 14.43 8.21
N LEU A 111 -9.98 14.69 9.06
CA LEU A 111 -11.30 14.08 8.95
C LEU A 111 -11.95 14.38 7.58
N GLN A 112 -11.77 15.60 7.08
CA GLN A 112 -12.31 16.01 5.78
C GLN A 112 -11.78 15.12 4.64
N GLU A 113 -10.47 14.82 4.64
CA GLU A 113 -9.88 13.94 3.63
C GLU A 113 -10.41 12.51 3.71
N LEU A 114 -10.64 11.99 4.91
CA LEU A 114 -11.23 10.66 5.11
C LEU A 114 -12.69 10.61 4.61
N MET A 115 -13.43 11.70 4.78
CA MET A 115 -14.84 11.84 4.37
C MET A 115 -15.03 12.24 2.90
N GLU A 116 -13.95 12.48 2.18
CA GLU A 116 -14.02 12.93 0.80
C GLU A 116 -14.77 11.92 -0.08
N THR A 117 -15.62 12.42 -0.95
CA THR A 117 -16.52 11.59 -1.78
C THR A 117 -15.89 11.21 -3.12
N SER A 118 -14.76 11.84 -3.45
CA SER A 118 -14.00 11.49 -4.63
C SER A 118 -13.27 10.15 -4.48
N PHE A 119 -13.43 9.28 -5.48
CA PHE A 119 -12.68 8.02 -5.57
C PHE A 119 -11.20 8.22 -5.96
N THR A 120 -10.80 9.44 -6.35
CA THR A 120 -9.41 9.75 -6.69
C THR A 120 -8.56 10.10 -5.49
N GLU A 121 -9.20 10.52 -4.39
CA GLU A 121 -8.49 11.05 -3.24
C GLU A 121 -7.83 9.94 -2.42
N SER A 122 -6.59 10.19 -1.98
CA SER A 122 -5.69 9.13 -1.52
C SER A 122 -6.15 8.45 -0.24
N PHE A 123 -6.80 9.18 0.67
CA PHE A 123 -7.25 8.68 1.97
C PHE A 123 -8.78 8.53 2.08
N ALA A 124 -9.53 8.90 1.03
CA ALA A 124 -10.99 8.83 1.03
C ALA A 124 -11.51 7.43 1.36
N LEU A 125 -12.24 7.29 2.48
CA LEU A 125 -12.71 5.99 2.98
C LEU A 125 -13.70 5.31 2.05
N ILE A 126 -14.45 6.09 1.27
CA ILE A 126 -15.47 5.62 0.32
C ILE A 126 -14.93 4.55 -0.64
N LYS A 127 -13.70 4.70 -1.15
CA LYS A 127 -13.13 3.75 -2.12
C LYS A 127 -12.70 2.45 -1.44
N TYR A 128 -12.21 2.54 -0.20
CA TYR A 128 -11.83 1.40 0.63
C TYR A 128 -13.06 0.62 1.06
N PHE A 129 -14.12 1.33 1.47
CA PHE A 129 -15.40 0.73 1.81
C PHE A 129 -16.04 0.03 0.61
N LYS A 130 -16.04 0.65 -0.57
CA LYS A 130 -16.51 0.01 -1.80
C LYS A 130 -15.72 -1.26 -2.10
N SER A 131 -14.39 -1.16 -2.08
CA SER A 131 -13.51 -2.32 -2.31
C SER A 131 -13.71 -3.43 -1.28
N PHE A 132 -13.98 -3.08 -0.03
CA PHE A 132 -14.32 -4.01 1.03
C PHE A 132 -15.61 -4.77 0.70
N ARG A 133 -16.69 -4.08 0.31
CA ARG A 133 -17.95 -4.72 -0.07
C ARG A 133 -17.82 -5.66 -1.27
N ASP A 134 -16.96 -5.31 -2.22
CA ASP A 134 -16.72 -6.11 -3.42
C ASP A 134 -15.94 -7.40 -3.12
N GLN A 135 -15.19 -7.46 -2.02
CA GLN A 135 -14.25 -8.56 -1.75
C GLN A 135 -14.51 -9.34 -0.47
N TYR A 136 -15.15 -8.72 0.52
CA TYR A 136 -15.34 -9.35 1.81
C TYR A 136 -16.32 -10.50 1.65
N THR A 137 -15.80 -11.72 1.82
CA THR A 137 -16.61 -12.93 1.90
C THR A 137 -16.51 -13.45 3.31
N PRO A 138 -17.64 -13.62 4.04
CA PRO A 138 -17.63 -14.26 5.35
C PRO A 138 -16.94 -15.62 5.27
N SER A 139 -15.88 -15.82 6.05
CA SER A 139 -15.12 -17.06 6.09
C SER A 139 -14.65 -17.34 7.53
N ASN A 140 -14.14 -18.55 7.76
CA ASN A 140 -13.51 -18.92 9.03
C ASN A 140 -12.14 -18.22 9.22
N GLU A 141 -11.67 -17.50 8.21
CA GLU A 141 -10.40 -16.80 8.25
C GLU A 141 -10.60 -15.37 8.76
N LYS A 142 -9.68 -14.94 9.62
CA LYS A 142 -9.68 -13.56 10.11
C LYS A 142 -9.14 -12.63 9.03
N GLN A 143 -10.04 -12.00 8.30
CA GLN A 143 -9.70 -10.98 7.31
C GLN A 143 -9.60 -9.59 7.97
N ILE A 144 -8.50 -8.88 7.74
CA ILE A 144 -8.31 -7.48 8.16
C ILE A 144 -7.86 -6.67 6.95
N PHE A 145 -8.49 -5.52 6.77
CA PHE A 145 -8.21 -4.55 5.72
C PHE A 145 -7.45 -3.38 6.35
N VAL A 146 -6.26 -3.09 5.85
CA VAL A 146 -5.32 -2.17 6.49
C VAL A 146 -5.03 -1.01 5.56
N LEU A 147 -5.20 0.22 6.05
CA LEU A 147 -4.64 1.42 5.45
C LEU A 147 -3.39 1.81 6.24
N CYS A 148 -2.22 1.55 5.66
CA CYS A 148 -0.91 1.82 6.26
C CYS A 148 -0.32 3.12 5.72
N THR A 149 0.14 4.02 6.59
CA THR A 149 0.73 5.30 6.16
C THR A 149 1.78 5.84 7.13
N ASN A 150 2.73 6.61 6.61
CA ASN A 150 3.79 7.24 7.40
C ASN A 150 3.39 8.55 8.09
N VAL A 151 2.17 9.04 7.86
CA VAL A 151 1.71 10.30 8.45
C VAL A 151 0.77 10.08 9.63
N GLN A 152 0.70 11.08 10.50
CA GLN A 152 -0.25 11.13 11.61
C GLN A 152 -1.66 11.50 11.12
N LEU A 153 -2.63 11.26 11.98
CA LEU A 153 -4.00 11.72 11.80
C LEU A 153 -4.18 13.03 12.57
N GLU A 154 -4.91 13.99 11.99
CA GLU A 154 -5.27 15.20 12.71
C GLU A 154 -6.18 14.89 13.90
N ASN A 155 -6.18 15.75 14.92
CA ASN A 155 -6.98 15.56 16.13
C ASN A 155 -8.48 15.35 15.82
N ASP A 156 -8.99 16.05 14.81
CA ASP A 156 -10.38 15.96 14.39
C ASP A 156 -10.76 14.57 13.84
N ALA A 157 -9.81 13.83 13.26
CA ALA A 157 -9.97 12.45 12.80
C ALA A 157 -9.81 11.47 13.97
N VAL A 158 -8.84 11.71 14.87
CA VAL A 158 -8.55 10.85 16.03
C VAL A 158 -9.76 10.77 16.98
N GLU A 159 -10.54 11.84 17.13
CA GLU A 159 -11.74 11.86 17.97
C GLU A 159 -12.77 10.77 17.60
N TRP A 160 -12.79 10.34 16.34
CA TRP A 160 -13.70 9.33 15.79
C TRP A 160 -13.16 7.90 15.88
N LEU A 161 -11.92 7.78 16.32
CA LEU A 161 -11.19 6.54 16.36
C LEU A 161 -11.00 6.10 17.81
N GLU A 162 -10.86 4.80 17.98
CA GLU A 162 -10.27 4.22 19.16
C GLU A 162 -8.83 3.82 18.85
N LYS A 163 -7.91 4.17 19.74
CA LYS A 163 -6.55 3.67 19.68
C LYS A 163 -6.58 2.20 20.10
N VAL A 164 -6.10 1.33 19.22
CA VAL A 164 -6.13 -0.12 19.44
C VAL A 164 -4.73 -0.58 19.85
N HIS A 165 -4.64 -1.46 20.85
CA HIS A 165 -3.39 -2.15 21.12
C HIS A 165 -3.20 -3.28 20.10
N PRO A 166 -1.98 -3.46 19.56
CA PRO A 166 -1.73 -4.55 18.64
C PRO A 166 -1.94 -5.88 19.39
N ASN A 167 -3.03 -6.57 19.04
CA ASN A 167 -3.20 -7.99 19.35
C ASN A 167 -2.30 -8.79 18.39
N ASP A 168 -2.11 -10.10 18.63
CA ASP A 168 -1.23 -11.01 17.84
C ASP A 168 -1.31 -10.86 16.31
N VAL A 169 -2.44 -10.37 15.81
CA VAL A 169 -2.75 -10.22 14.39
C VAL A 169 -2.19 -8.92 13.76
N CYS A 170 -1.83 -7.93 14.58
CA CYS A 170 -1.34 -6.61 14.16
C CYS A 170 0.13 -6.35 14.53
N ASN A 171 0.76 -7.22 15.33
CA ASN A 171 2.18 -7.15 15.72
C ASN A 171 3.17 -7.23 14.53
N VAL A 172 2.65 -7.39 13.31
CA VAL A 172 3.41 -7.36 12.05
C VAL A 172 3.90 -5.94 11.73
N PHE A 173 3.26 -4.91 12.28
CA PHE A 173 3.64 -3.51 12.10
C PHE A 173 4.39 -2.92 13.31
N ASP A 174 4.69 -3.72 14.34
CA ASP A 174 5.52 -3.24 15.47
C ASP A 174 6.91 -2.76 15.02
N PRO A 175 7.59 -3.43 14.06
CA PRO A 175 8.93 -3.00 13.64
C PRO A 175 8.98 -1.60 13.00
N ILE A 176 7.83 -1.09 12.55
CA ILE A 176 7.71 0.19 11.84
C ILE A 176 7.23 1.33 12.73
N GLY A 177 7.08 1.09 14.04
CA GLY A 177 6.74 2.11 15.03
C GLY A 177 5.31 2.63 14.93
N ALA A 178 4.41 1.88 14.28
CA ALA A 178 3.10 2.38 13.93
C ALA A 178 2.17 2.58 15.13
N THR A 179 1.25 3.52 14.98
CA THR A 179 0.05 3.65 15.80
C THR A 179 -1.16 3.03 15.10
N TYR A 180 -2.00 2.33 15.86
CA TYR A 180 -3.15 1.60 15.35
C TYR A 180 -4.46 2.25 15.78
N TYR A 181 -5.35 2.46 14.81
CA TYR A 181 -6.67 3.00 15.04
C TYR A 181 -7.77 2.18 14.37
N ARG A 182 -8.93 2.12 15.02
CA ARG A 182 -10.18 1.58 14.47
C ARG A 182 -11.30 2.60 14.66
N PHE A 183 -12.28 2.59 13.76
CA PHE A 183 -13.50 3.37 13.94
C PHE A 183 -14.35 2.78 15.06
N ARG A 184 -14.88 3.65 15.93
CA ARG A 184 -15.87 3.25 16.94
C ARG A 184 -17.16 2.78 16.24
N LYS A 185 -17.88 1.85 16.85
CA LYS A 185 -19.16 1.39 16.28
C LYS A 185 -20.18 2.53 16.31
N ILE A 186 -21.09 2.53 15.35
CA ILE A 186 -22.16 3.52 15.26
C ILE A 186 -22.99 3.56 16.55
N SER A 187 -23.21 2.40 17.19
CA SER A 187 -23.94 2.27 18.46
C SER A 187 -23.21 2.84 19.68
N GLU A 188 -21.92 3.11 19.59
CA GLU A 188 -21.05 3.52 20.71
C GLU A 188 -20.76 5.03 20.72
N VAL A 189 -21.24 5.77 19.71
CA VAL A 189 -21.04 7.22 19.58
C VAL A 189 -22.34 7.95 19.90
N GLU A 190 -22.27 9.03 20.68
CA GLU A 190 -23.45 9.86 20.99
C GLU A 190 -24.18 10.31 19.71
N PRO A 191 -25.53 10.24 19.64
CA PRO A 191 -26.29 10.55 18.42
C PRO A 191 -25.99 11.89 17.75
N ARG A 192 -25.63 12.92 18.53
CA ARG A 192 -25.28 14.28 18.04
C ARG A 192 -23.89 14.37 17.42
N HIS A 193 -23.01 13.45 17.80
CA HIS A 193 -21.67 13.26 17.23
C HIS A 193 -21.61 12.01 16.35
N SER A 194 -22.65 11.19 16.32
CA SER A 194 -22.72 9.99 15.50
C SER A 194 -23.03 10.35 14.06
N ASN A 195 -22.38 9.64 13.14
CA ASN A 195 -22.74 9.49 11.73
C ASN A 195 -22.15 10.44 10.67
N CYS A 196 -21.15 11.30 10.89
CA CYS A 196 -20.57 12.02 9.73
C CYS A 196 -19.91 11.06 8.71
N ILE A 197 -18.99 10.21 9.16
CA ILE A 197 -18.33 9.22 8.30
C ILE A 197 -19.31 8.13 7.85
N ALA A 198 -20.08 7.55 8.78
CA ALA A 198 -21.05 6.51 8.43
C ALA A 198 -22.11 7.01 7.44
N ASN A 199 -22.62 8.23 7.60
CA ASN A 199 -23.48 8.84 6.60
C ASN A 199 -22.74 9.11 5.31
N ALA A 200 -21.49 9.59 5.32
CA ALA A 200 -20.72 9.74 4.08
C ALA A 200 -20.61 8.42 3.29
N LEU A 201 -20.35 7.31 3.99
CA LEU A 201 -20.31 5.96 3.39
C LEU A 201 -21.69 5.49 2.89
N LYS A 202 -22.79 5.82 3.57
CA LYS A 202 -24.16 5.52 3.10
C LYS A 202 -24.54 6.38 1.88
N LYS A 203 -24.26 7.69 1.95
CA LYS A 203 -24.53 8.70 0.92
C LYS A 203 -23.70 8.47 -0.35
N ALA A 204 -22.64 7.69 -0.26
CA ALA A 204 -21.84 7.24 -1.39
C ALA A 204 -22.54 6.25 -2.34
N SER A 205 -23.48 5.45 -1.83
CA SER A 205 -24.15 4.40 -2.61
C SER A 205 -24.92 4.96 -3.81
N GLU A 206 -24.96 4.22 -4.92
CA GLU A 206 -25.78 4.58 -6.08
C GLU A 206 -27.26 4.65 -5.70
N SER A 207 -27.74 3.73 -4.83
CA SER A 207 -29.10 3.80 -4.26
C SER A 207 -29.38 5.15 -3.60
N TYR A 208 -28.54 5.61 -2.67
CA TYR A 208 -28.75 6.89 -1.98
C TYR A 208 -28.62 8.07 -2.95
N ARG A 209 -27.57 8.11 -3.77
CA ARG A 209 -27.33 9.23 -4.70
C ARG A 209 -28.47 9.37 -5.71
N LEU A 210 -28.99 8.26 -6.22
CA LEU A 210 -30.15 8.29 -7.12
C LEU A 210 -31.41 8.77 -6.38
N ALA A 211 -31.65 8.27 -5.16
CA ALA A 211 -32.75 8.68 -4.31
C ALA A 211 -32.71 10.19 -4.01
N ASP A 212 -31.55 10.71 -3.62
CA ASP A 212 -31.31 12.13 -3.34
C ASP A 212 -31.49 13.01 -4.58
N ILE A 213 -30.97 12.60 -5.74
CA ILE A 213 -31.20 13.31 -7.01
C ILE A 213 -32.71 13.40 -7.30
N LEU A 214 -33.44 12.29 -7.22
CA LEU A 214 -34.88 12.26 -7.50
C LEU A 214 -35.67 13.08 -6.48
N ALA A 215 -35.34 12.97 -5.20
CA ALA A 215 -35.97 13.74 -4.13
C ALA A 215 -35.78 15.24 -4.32
N ASN A 216 -34.55 15.69 -4.62
CA ASN A 216 -34.24 17.09 -4.90
C ASN A 216 -35.03 17.66 -6.09
N HIS A 217 -35.19 16.88 -7.16
CA HIS A 217 -35.95 17.33 -8.33
C HIS A 217 -37.45 17.40 -8.03
N ILE A 218 -38.00 16.38 -7.38
CA ILE A 218 -39.45 16.30 -7.11
C ILE A 218 -39.85 17.31 -6.03
N TYR A 219 -39.10 17.37 -4.92
CA TYR A 219 -39.35 18.32 -3.83
C TYR A 219 -39.23 19.75 -4.33
N GLY A 220 -38.11 20.08 -4.98
CA GLY A 220 -37.81 21.42 -5.49
C GLY A 220 -38.55 21.79 -6.77
N GLN A 221 -39.40 20.90 -7.32
CA GLN A 221 -40.13 21.11 -8.58
C GLN A 221 -39.21 21.53 -9.73
N LYS A 222 -38.00 20.93 -9.77
CA LYS A 222 -36.98 21.12 -10.81
C LYS A 222 -37.20 20.12 -11.94
N GLU A 223 -36.74 20.48 -13.13
CA GLU A 223 -36.83 19.63 -14.31
C GLU A 223 -35.91 18.41 -14.20
N LEU A 224 -36.49 17.20 -14.21
CA LEU A 224 -35.77 15.94 -14.21
C LEU A 224 -35.38 15.55 -15.64
N VAL A 225 -34.07 15.48 -15.91
CA VAL A 225 -33.53 15.14 -17.23
C VAL A 225 -33.21 13.64 -17.30
N LEU A 226 -34.18 12.85 -17.78
CA LEU A 226 -34.01 11.39 -17.97
C LEU A 226 -33.40 11.02 -19.32
N TYR A 227 -33.62 11.85 -20.35
CA TYR A 227 -33.06 11.67 -21.68
C TYR A 227 -32.16 12.84 -22.00
N THR A 228 -30.87 12.58 -22.11
CA THR A 228 -29.86 13.55 -22.48
C THR A 228 -29.01 12.99 -23.62
N LYS A 229 -28.63 13.85 -24.58
CA LYS A 229 -27.63 13.49 -25.60
C LYS A 229 -26.23 13.33 -25.00
N ASN A 230 -26.03 13.82 -23.78
CA ASN A 230 -24.79 13.68 -23.02
C ASN A 230 -25.07 12.94 -21.69
N PRO A 231 -25.02 11.60 -21.67
CA PRO A 231 -25.30 10.79 -20.49
C PRO A 231 -24.31 11.01 -19.33
N GLN A 232 -23.13 11.59 -19.61
CA GLN A 232 -22.13 11.92 -18.58
C GLN A 232 -22.57 13.05 -17.64
N ARG A 233 -23.56 13.87 -18.02
CA ARG A 233 -24.08 14.94 -17.14
C ARG A 233 -24.88 14.39 -15.95
N ASN A 234 -25.59 13.27 -16.12
CA ASN A 234 -26.39 12.62 -15.08
C ASN A 234 -26.31 11.10 -15.24
N PRO A 235 -25.14 10.50 -14.91
CA PRO A 235 -24.88 9.09 -15.21
C PRO A 235 -25.87 8.15 -14.50
N LEU A 236 -26.25 8.45 -13.25
CA LEU A 236 -27.22 7.64 -12.50
C LEU A 236 -28.63 7.69 -13.12
N LEU A 237 -29.12 8.87 -13.49
CA LEU A 237 -30.43 9.01 -14.14
C LEU A 237 -30.45 8.30 -15.49
N SER A 238 -29.37 8.39 -16.27
CA SER A 238 -29.25 7.70 -17.55
C SER A 238 -29.17 6.18 -17.39
N LYS A 239 -28.45 5.69 -16.38
CA LYS A 239 -28.27 4.26 -16.08
C LYS A 239 -29.58 3.61 -15.61
N TYR A 240 -30.35 4.32 -14.79
CA TYR A 240 -31.55 3.80 -14.13
C TYR A 240 -32.87 4.36 -14.69
N ASN A 241 -32.87 5.06 -15.83
CA ASN A 241 -34.06 5.71 -16.40
C ASN A 241 -35.27 4.76 -16.53
N ASN A 242 -35.02 3.53 -16.96
CA ASN A 242 -36.04 2.51 -17.15
C ASN A 242 -36.69 2.10 -15.83
N ALA A 243 -35.88 1.78 -14.82
CA ALA A 243 -36.37 1.45 -13.48
C ALA A 243 -37.18 2.60 -12.89
N ILE A 244 -36.73 3.85 -13.08
CA ILE A 244 -37.45 5.05 -12.65
C ILE A 244 -38.82 5.13 -13.33
N VAL A 245 -38.86 5.05 -14.67
CA VAL A 245 -40.12 5.17 -15.42
C VAL A 245 -41.08 4.02 -15.08
N ARG A 246 -40.59 2.78 -15.01
CA ARG A 246 -41.39 1.57 -14.77
C ARG A 246 -42.01 1.54 -13.37
N HIS A 247 -41.19 1.80 -12.35
CA HIS A 247 -41.55 1.56 -10.95
C HIS A 247 -42.06 2.80 -10.25
N MET A 248 -41.59 3.99 -10.66
CA MET A 248 -41.85 5.24 -9.94
C MET A 248 -42.79 6.18 -10.67
N MET A 249 -42.93 6.13 -12.01
CA MET A 249 -43.71 7.12 -12.75
C MET A 249 -45.04 6.57 -13.27
N GLU A 250 -46.07 7.42 -13.29
CA GLU A 250 -47.32 7.19 -13.99
C GLU A 250 -47.81 8.49 -14.66
N TYR A 251 -48.53 8.36 -15.78
CA TYR A 251 -49.17 9.50 -16.42
C TYR A 251 -50.66 9.53 -16.04
N SER A 252 -51.12 10.67 -15.53
CA SER A 252 -52.53 10.88 -15.20
C SER A 252 -53.20 11.67 -16.32
N GLU A 253 -54.08 11.03 -17.09
CA GLU A 253 -54.89 11.71 -18.11
C GLU A 253 -55.77 12.82 -17.51
N ALA A 254 -56.30 12.60 -16.29
CA ALA A 254 -57.14 13.56 -15.58
C ALA A 254 -56.39 14.85 -15.21
N ARG A 255 -55.10 14.73 -14.83
CA ARG A 255 -54.26 15.87 -14.44
C ARG A 255 -53.36 16.37 -15.57
N LYS A 256 -53.32 15.66 -16.71
CA LYS A 256 -52.41 15.89 -17.85
C LYS A 256 -50.95 16.05 -17.41
N ALA A 257 -50.52 15.25 -16.44
CA ALA A 257 -49.21 15.35 -15.81
C ALA A 257 -48.65 13.99 -15.40
N ILE A 258 -47.32 13.93 -15.25
CA ILE A 258 -46.59 12.76 -14.75
C ILE A 258 -46.49 12.88 -13.23
N HIS A 259 -46.81 11.80 -12.52
CA HIS A 259 -46.79 11.70 -11.06
C HIS A 259 -45.99 10.49 -10.58
N ILE A 260 -45.73 10.44 -9.27
CA ILE A 260 -45.25 9.20 -8.67
C ILE A 260 -46.40 8.17 -8.67
N LYS A 261 -46.10 6.99 -9.18
CA LYS A 261 -47.00 5.84 -9.26
C LYS A 261 -47.53 5.47 -7.89
N HIS A 262 -48.84 5.28 -7.74
CA HIS A 262 -49.41 4.84 -6.45
C HIS A 262 -48.74 3.55 -5.96
N ASN A 263 -48.52 2.60 -6.86
CA ASN A 263 -47.91 1.32 -6.50
C ASN A 263 -46.45 1.44 -6.08
N PHE A 264 -45.73 2.54 -6.34
CA PHE A 264 -44.39 2.74 -5.78
C PHE A 264 -44.44 2.73 -4.24
N ARG A 265 -45.49 3.33 -3.66
CA ARG A 265 -45.74 3.38 -2.21
C ARG A 265 -46.07 2.02 -1.61
N THR A 266 -46.75 1.15 -2.36
CA THR A 266 -47.27 -0.13 -1.87
C THR A 266 -46.57 -1.35 -2.43
N ASN A 267 -45.57 -1.18 -3.31
CA ASN A 267 -44.84 -2.29 -3.93
C ASN A 267 -44.16 -3.14 -2.86
N ALA A 268 -44.30 -4.46 -2.99
CA ALA A 268 -43.68 -5.46 -2.12
C ALA A 268 -42.35 -6.00 -2.67
N ASP A 269 -41.97 -5.64 -3.90
CA ASP A 269 -40.66 -5.98 -4.47
C ASP A 269 -39.55 -5.44 -3.56
N ARG A 270 -38.70 -6.33 -3.06
CA ARG A 270 -37.65 -6.01 -2.09
C ARG A 270 -36.75 -4.87 -2.57
N ASN A 271 -36.37 -4.83 -3.84
CA ASN A 271 -35.49 -3.80 -4.39
C ASN A 271 -36.19 -2.45 -4.44
N VAL A 272 -37.49 -2.43 -4.75
CA VAL A 272 -38.29 -1.21 -4.76
C VAL A 272 -38.53 -0.70 -3.34
N VAL A 273 -38.85 -1.57 -2.39
CA VAL A 273 -39.01 -1.22 -0.95
C VAL A 273 -37.73 -0.61 -0.40
N ASN A 274 -36.60 -1.24 -0.70
CA ASN A 274 -35.28 -0.83 -0.29
C ASN A 274 -34.92 0.57 -0.82
N PHE A 275 -35.08 0.79 -2.13
CA PHE A 275 -34.86 2.09 -2.73
C PHE A 275 -35.83 3.16 -2.20
N ARG A 276 -37.09 2.79 -2.00
CA ARG A 276 -38.14 3.67 -1.48
C ARG A 276 -37.77 4.27 -0.13
N LYS A 277 -37.24 3.47 0.80
CA LYS A 277 -36.78 3.96 2.12
C LYS A 277 -35.69 5.03 1.99
N GLN A 278 -34.75 4.85 1.06
CA GLN A 278 -33.69 5.84 0.81
C GLN A 278 -34.26 7.13 0.21
N PHE A 279 -35.21 7.01 -0.71
CA PHE A 279 -35.92 8.14 -1.28
C PHE A 279 -36.74 8.91 -0.25
N GLU A 280 -37.49 8.23 0.61
CA GLU A 280 -38.25 8.83 1.71
C GLU A 280 -37.34 9.58 2.68
N ALA A 281 -36.21 8.97 3.06
CA ALA A 281 -35.21 9.59 3.94
C ALA A 281 -34.61 10.87 3.33
N ALA A 282 -34.15 10.81 2.07
CA ALA A 282 -33.59 11.97 1.38
C ALA A 282 -34.62 13.08 1.17
N TYR A 283 -35.86 12.72 0.80
CA TYR A 283 -36.96 13.69 0.64
C TYR A 283 -37.28 14.41 1.95
N THR A 284 -37.32 13.66 3.05
CA THR A 284 -37.57 14.19 4.39
C THR A 284 -36.42 15.12 4.83
N GLU A 285 -35.16 14.74 4.60
CA GLU A 285 -33.98 15.58 4.88
C GLU A 285 -34.07 16.94 4.16
N ILE A 286 -34.38 16.94 2.86
CA ILE A 286 -34.55 18.16 2.06
C ILE A 286 -35.72 19.00 2.59
N ALA A 287 -36.85 18.36 2.89
CA ALA A 287 -38.03 19.04 3.41
C ALA A 287 -37.73 19.75 4.73
N ILE A 288 -37.11 19.07 5.69
CA ILE A 288 -36.74 19.65 6.99
C ILE A 288 -35.73 20.78 6.82
N CYS A 289 -34.72 20.62 5.97
CA CYS A 289 -33.69 21.64 5.73
C CYS A 289 -34.27 22.92 5.11
N SER A 290 -35.42 22.84 4.43
CA SER A 290 -36.10 24.00 3.85
C SER A 290 -36.98 24.78 4.85
N LEU A 291 -37.23 24.23 6.04
CA LEU A 291 -38.02 24.87 7.10
C LEU A 291 -37.18 25.83 7.94
N LYS A 292 -37.85 26.80 8.59
CA LYS A 292 -37.20 27.69 9.57
C LYS A 292 -36.75 26.89 10.79
N LYS A 293 -35.63 27.28 11.43
CA LYS A 293 -35.04 26.57 12.59
C LYS A 293 -36.03 26.22 13.71
N THR A 294 -37.04 27.05 13.96
CA THR A 294 -38.06 26.82 15.00
C THR A 294 -39.04 25.69 14.68
N ASP A 295 -39.16 25.31 13.41
CA ASP A 295 -40.16 24.34 12.92
C ASP A 295 -39.51 22.98 12.54
N GLN A 296 -38.19 22.87 12.63
CA GLN A 296 -37.43 21.67 12.24
C GLN A 296 -37.67 20.48 13.17
N ASP A 297 -37.73 20.73 14.48
CA ASP A 297 -37.87 19.66 15.50
C ASP A 297 -39.28 19.03 15.47
N LEU A 298 -40.32 19.82 15.16
CA LEU A 298 -41.71 19.34 15.03
C LEU A 298 -41.97 18.59 13.71
N ALA A 299 -41.24 18.92 12.65
CA ALA A 299 -41.42 18.33 11.33
C ALA A 299 -40.69 17.00 11.14
N ALA A 300 -39.63 16.75 11.90
CA ALA A 300 -38.81 15.54 11.78
C ALA A 300 -39.57 14.23 12.05
N GLU A 301 -40.60 14.27 12.90
CA GLU A 301 -41.37 13.07 13.28
C GLU A 301 -42.68 12.88 12.48
N ASN A 302 -43.17 13.90 11.76
CA ASN A 302 -44.53 13.89 11.21
C ASN A 302 -44.66 14.34 9.74
N PHE A 303 -43.57 14.46 8.98
CA PHE A 303 -43.65 14.90 7.58
C PHE A 303 -44.26 13.81 6.67
N ASP A 304 -45.46 14.06 6.13
CA ASP A 304 -46.11 13.18 5.15
C ASP A 304 -45.51 13.36 3.75
N VAL A 305 -44.43 12.63 3.49
CA VAL A 305 -43.72 12.59 2.19
C VAL A 305 -44.69 12.34 1.03
N TYR A 306 -45.57 11.35 1.15
CA TYR A 306 -46.46 10.99 0.04
C TYR A 306 -47.64 11.94 -0.12
N GLY A 307 -48.11 12.56 0.97
CA GLY A 307 -49.09 13.64 0.91
C GLY A 307 -48.57 14.87 0.16
N ASP A 308 -47.30 15.23 0.35
CA ASP A 308 -46.67 16.33 -0.41
C ASP A 308 -46.42 15.92 -1.87
N ILE A 309 -45.86 14.75 -2.11
CA ILE A 309 -45.63 14.20 -3.46
C ILE A 309 -46.92 14.10 -4.27
N ALA A 310 -48.04 13.69 -3.67
CA ALA A 310 -49.32 13.55 -4.38
C ALA A 310 -49.86 14.88 -4.93
N LYS A 311 -49.41 16.01 -4.37
CA LYS A 311 -49.74 17.37 -4.83
C LYS A 311 -48.77 17.86 -5.91
N LYS A 312 -47.63 17.20 -6.08
CA LYS A 312 -46.53 17.61 -6.96
C LYS A 312 -46.55 16.80 -8.26
N ALA A 313 -46.39 17.47 -9.39
CA ALA A 313 -46.10 16.82 -10.67
C ALA A 313 -44.59 16.65 -10.82
N ILE A 314 -44.17 15.59 -11.52
CA ILE A 314 -42.78 15.42 -11.93
C ILE A 314 -42.57 16.24 -13.19
N LYS A 315 -41.73 17.28 -13.11
CA LYS A 315 -41.33 18.06 -14.28
C LYS A 315 -40.21 17.33 -15.01
N THR A 316 -40.30 17.23 -16.32
CA THR A 316 -39.36 16.46 -17.15
C THR A 316 -39.04 17.20 -18.43
N ASN A 317 -37.85 16.96 -18.97
CA ASN A 317 -37.39 17.64 -20.19
C ASN A 317 -38.04 17.17 -21.49
N ASP A 318 -38.65 15.98 -21.50
CA ASP A 318 -39.36 15.44 -22.66
C ASP A 318 -40.57 14.62 -22.19
N PRO A 319 -41.67 15.30 -21.81
CA PRO A 319 -42.83 14.64 -21.22
C PRO A 319 -43.50 13.66 -22.20
N ASN A 320 -43.55 13.99 -23.50
CA ASN A 320 -44.18 13.14 -24.52
C ASN A 320 -43.44 11.80 -24.65
N LYS A 321 -42.10 11.84 -24.71
CA LYS A 321 -41.27 10.63 -24.78
C LYS A 321 -41.37 9.78 -23.52
N ILE A 322 -41.51 10.40 -22.35
CA ILE A 322 -41.73 9.66 -21.09
C ILE A 322 -43.11 9.00 -21.09
N ILE A 323 -44.16 9.73 -21.50
CA ILE A 323 -45.53 9.21 -21.60
C ILE A 323 -45.59 8.01 -22.56
N GLU A 324 -44.96 8.12 -23.74
CA GLU A 324 -44.85 7.03 -24.70
C GLU A 324 -44.18 5.80 -24.06
N ARG A 325 -43.09 6.00 -23.32
CA ARG A 325 -42.38 4.88 -22.67
C ARG A 325 -43.17 4.28 -21.51
N ILE A 326 -43.88 5.07 -20.72
CA ILE A 326 -44.80 4.59 -19.67
C ILE A 326 -45.83 3.64 -20.28
N ARG A 327 -46.37 3.98 -21.47
CA ARG A 327 -47.34 3.15 -22.21
C ARG A 327 -46.69 1.89 -22.77
N ASN A 328 -45.44 1.96 -23.25
CA ASN A 328 -44.75 0.84 -23.93
C ASN A 328 -44.01 -0.15 -22.99
N ILE A 329 -43.74 0.21 -21.73
CA ILE A 329 -42.99 -0.64 -20.77
C ILE A 329 -43.72 -1.95 -20.39
N ALA A 330 -44.98 -2.12 -20.82
CA ALA A 330 -45.73 -3.35 -20.64
C ALA A 330 -45.17 -4.58 -21.40
N GLU A 331 -44.31 -4.40 -22.41
CA GLU A 331 -44.03 -5.47 -23.40
C GLU A 331 -42.59 -6.05 -23.41
N ASN A 332 -41.59 -5.44 -22.75
CA ASN A 332 -40.20 -5.93 -22.84
C ASN A 332 -39.66 -6.50 -21.52
N SER A 333 -39.25 -7.78 -21.57
CA SER A 333 -38.81 -8.62 -20.44
C SER A 333 -37.33 -8.44 -20.04
N ILE A 334 -36.84 -7.21 -19.91
CA ILE A 334 -35.55 -6.98 -19.25
C ILE A 334 -35.86 -6.64 -17.79
N LEU A 335 -35.20 -7.32 -16.85
CA LEU A 335 -35.30 -7.05 -15.41
C LEU A 335 -34.75 -5.65 -15.12
N GLU A 336 -35.63 -4.66 -15.15
CA GLU A 336 -35.33 -3.26 -14.84
C GLU A 336 -35.40 -3.06 -13.32
N HIS A 337 -34.25 -2.87 -12.68
CA HIS A 337 -34.13 -2.77 -11.23
C HIS A 337 -33.46 -1.47 -10.81
N PHE A 338 -33.86 -0.96 -9.63
CA PHE A 338 -33.12 0.08 -8.92
C PHE A 338 -31.75 -0.44 -8.46
N PRO A 339 -30.80 0.45 -8.13
CA PRO A 339 -29.53 0.03 -7.57
C PRO A 339 -29.75 -0.82 -6.31
N THR A 340 -29.04 -1.94 -6.23
CA THR A 340 -29.12 -2.90 -5.11
C THR A 340 -28.02 -2.68 -4.07
N ASP A 341 -27.18 -1.66 -4.25
CA ASP A 341 -25.99 -1.38 -3.44
C ASP A 341 -26.29 -0.62 -2.14
N ILE A 342 -27.45 -0.88 -1.53
CA ILE A 342 -27.82 -0.27 -0.25
C ILE A 342 -26.75 -0.56 0.79
N VAL A 343 -26.42 0.49 1.55
CA VAL A 343 -25.50 0.46 2.67
C VAL A 343 -26.30 0.57 3.96
N THR A 344 -26.21 -0.46 4.78
CA THR A 344 -26.84 -0.54 6.11
C THR A 344 -25.86 -0.16 7.22
N ASP A 345 -26.37 0.06 8.44
CA ASP A 345 -25.51 0.26 9.61
C ASP A 345 -24.68 -0.98 9.93
N GLU A 346 -25.24 -2.17 9.68
CA GLU A 346 -24.53 -3.44 9.80
C GLU A 346 -23.35 -3.52 8.84
N ASP A 347 -23.51 -3.09 7.57
CA ASP A 347 -22.42 -3.07 6.59
C ASP A 347 -21.28 -2.14 7.02
N VAL A 348 -21.63 -0.96 7.55
CA VAL A 348 -20.63 0.02 8.01
C VAL A 348 -19.92 -0.46 9.27
N ASN A 349 -20.65 -0.98 10.25
CA ASN A 349 -20.06 -1.53 11.47
C ASN A 349 -19.16 -2.74 11.17
N LEU A 350 -19.56 -3.59 10.23
CA LEU A 350 -18.76 -4.72 9.78
C LEU A 350 -17.47 -4.24 9.10
N PHE A 351 -17.53 -3.20 8.28
CA PHE A 351 -16.33 -2.57 7.74
C PHE A 351 -15.44 -1.99 8.84
N PHE A 352 -16.00 -1.22 9.78
CA PHE A 352 -15.24 -0.65 10.91
C PHE A 352 -14.56 -1.71 11.76
N ASP A 353 -15.21 -2.86 12.00
CA ASP A 353 -14.62 -3.98 12.74
C ASP A 353 -13.43 -4.62 12.02
N LYS A 354 -13.43 -4.59 10.68
CA LYS A 354 -12.43 -5.26 9.83
C LYS A 354 -11.39 -4.31 9.26
N PHE A 355 -11.63 -3.00 9.32
CA PHE A 355 -10.75 -1.96 8.80
C PHE A 355 -9.85 -1.42 9.91
N LEU A 356 -8.56 -1.32 9.62
CA LEU A 356 -7.53 -0.85 10.54
C LEU A 356 -6.74 0.26 9.87
N ILE A 357 -6.57 1.38 10.56
CA ILE A 357 -5.64 2.43 10.15
C ILE A 357 -4.34 2.22 10.92
N VAL A 358 -3.26 2.01 10.19
CA VAL A 358 -1.89 1.89 10.71
C VAL A 358 -1.18 3.16 10.25
N CYS A 359 -0.93 4.08 11.16
CA CYS A 359 -0.41 5.40 10.83
C CYS A 359 0.80 5.75 11.71
N ASP A 360 1.38 6.93 11.50
CA ASP A 360 2.51 7.40 12.31
C ASP A 360 3.70 6.43 12.32
N THR A 361 3.97 5.79 11.17
CA THR A 361 5.15 4.93 11.04
C THR A 361 6.42 5.78 11.00
N PHE A 362 7.57 5.17 11.25
CA PHE A 362 8.84 5.85 11.01
C PHE A 362 8.94 6.37 9.56
N SER A 363 9.70 7.45 9.40
CA SER A 363 9.95 8.05 8.08
C SER A 363 10.63 7.04 7.16
N THR A 364 10.46 7.18 5.85
CA THR A 364 11.09 6.29 4.86
C THR A 364 12.62 6.25 5.01
N ASP A 365 13.23 7.32 5.52
CA ASP A 365 14.68 7.41 5.76
C ASP A 365 15.09 6.68 7.06
N ASP A 366 14.27 6.72 8.11
CA ASP A 366 14.56 6.08 9.40
C ASP A 366 14.15 4.60 9.45
N LEU A 367 13.17 4.23 8.63
CA LEU A 367 12.53 2.92 8.62
C LEU A 367 13.52 1.76 8.40
N PRO A 368 14.52 1.82 7.48
CA PRO A 368 15.51 0.77 7.32
C PRO A 368 16.26 0.49 8.63
N SER A 369 16.77 1.53 9.29
CA SER A 369 17.54 1.42 10.53
C SER A 369 16.67 0.89 11.68
N LYS A 370 15.40 1.29 11.75
CA LYS A 370 14.44 0.82 12.77
C LYS A 370 14.02 -0.63 12.57
N ILE A 371 13.84 -1.07 11.32
CA ILE A 371 13.61 -2.48 11.02
C ILE A 371 14.85 -3.31 11.39
N ALA A 372 16.06 -2.81 11.11
CA ALA A 372 17.32 -3.46 11.51
C ALA A 372 17.44 -3.65 13.03
N GLU A 373 17.11 -2.59 13.78
CA GLU A 373 17.16 -2.58 15.24
C GLU A 373 16.18 -3.61 15.83
N ASN A 374 14.93 -3.60 15.37
CA ASN A 374 13.93 -4.58 15.77
C ASN A 374 14.33 -6.02 15.43
N TRP A 375 14.96 -6.21 14.27
CA TRP A 375 15.49 -7.51 13.88
C TRP A 375 16.61 -7.98 14.81
N ARG A 376 17.55 -7.11 15.15
CA ARG A 376 18.66 -7.40 16.09
C ARG A 376 18.15 -7.86 17.45
N CYS A 377 17.04 -7.30 17.90
CA CYS A 377 16.41 -7.63 19.17
C CYS A 377 15.49 -8.86 19.09
N SER A 378 15.25 -9.42 17.90
CA SER A 378 14.39 -10.59 17.72
C SER A 378 15.12 -11.89 18.09
N ASN A 379 14.36 -12.92 18.47
CA ASN A 379 14.89 -14.26 18.74
C ASN A 379 15.49 -14.96 17.49
N ILE A 380 15.39 -14.32 16.32
CA ILE A 380 15.88 -14.88 15.06
C ILE A 380 17.38 -14.75 14.96
N CYS A 381 17.94 -13.67 15.50
CA CYS A 381 19.36 -13.43 15.61
C CYS A 381 19.69 -13.15 17.07
N LYS A 382 20.33 -14.09 17.77
CA LYS A 382 20.93 -13.78 19.07
C LYS A 382 22.02 -12.73 18.81
N PRO A 383 21.88 -11.49 19.28
CA PRO A 383 22.91 -10.49 19.03
C PRO A 383 24.15 -10.89 19.81
N THR A 384 25.23 -11.27 19.13
CA THR A 384 26.55 -10.96 19.66
C THR A 384 26.69 -9.45 19.62
N GLU A 385 27.02 -8.84 20.76
CA GLU A 385 27.00 -7.39 21.05
C GLU A 385 27.80 -6.50 20.06
N LEU A 386 28.45 -7.07 19.05
CA LEU A 386 29.54 -6.47 18.30
C LEU A 386 29.20 -5.82 16.95
N VAL A 387 28.00 -5.89 16.37
CA VAL A 387 27.76 -5.25 15.05
C VAL A 387 27.47 -3.75 15.24
N CYS A 388 28.23 -2.87 14.56
CA CYS A 388 28.02 -1.41 14.65
C CYS A 388 26.83 -0.96 13.77
N SER A 389 26.31 0.26 13.99
CA SER A 389 25.14 0.78 13.26
C SER A 389 25.36 0.88 11.75
N LEU A 390 26.56 1.26 11.32
CA LEU A 390 26.90 1.45 9.90
C LEU A 390 26.93 0.12 9.12
N GLU A 391 27.39 -0.96 9.75
CA GLU A 391 27.39 -2.30 9.15
C GLU A 391 25.96 -2.85 9.02
N MET A 392 25.08 -2.51 9.97
CA MET A 392 23.66 -2.86 9.90
C MET A 392 22.92 -2.08 8.80
N GLU A 393 23.27 -0.82 8.54
CA GLU A 393 22.69 -0.05 7.43
C GLU A 393 23.02 -0.67 6.07
N LYS A 394 24.29 -1.02 5.83
CA LYS A 394 24.71 -1.72 4.60
C LYS A 394 24.03 -3.09 4.46
N TYR A 395 23.83 -3.78 5.58
CA TYR A 395 23.09 -5.04 5.63
C TYR A 395 21.61 -4.86 5.25
N MET A 396 20.93 -3.84 5.78
CA MET A 396 19.54 -3.54 5.43
C MET A 396 19.40 -3.12 3.97
N GLU A 397 20.38 -2.40 3.43
CA GLU A 397 20.43 -2.07 2.01
C GLU A 397 20.57 -3.33 1.14
N GLY A 398 21.35 -4.32 1.58
CA GLY A 398 21.43 -5.64 0.96
C GLY A 398 20.10 -6.38 0.96
N LEU A 399 19.44 -6.46 2.12
CA LEU A 399 18.13 -7.09 2.26
C LEU A 399 17.06 -6.39 1.43
N HIS A 400 17.02 -5.06 1.48
CA HIS A 400 16.13 -4.23 0.67
C HIS A 400 16.35 -4.50 -0.82
N ARG A 401 17.61 -4.52 -1.30
CA ARG A 401 17.92 -4.88 -2.70
C ARG A 401 17.46 -6.28 -3.07
N MET A 402 17.61 -7.27 -2.19
CA MET A 402 17.15 -8.63 -2.43
C MET A 402 15.62 -8.69 -2.56
N VAL A 403 14.90 -8.06 -1.62
CA VAL A 403 13.44 -7.98 -1.64
C VAL A 403 12.99 -7.21 -2.89
N SER A 404 13.56 -6.04 -3.18
CA SER A 404 13.25 -5.24 -4.39
C SER A 404 13.56 -5.99 -5.69
N LYS A 405 14.65 -6.76 -5.74
CA LYS A 405 14.96 -7.59 -6.90
C LYS A 405 13.93 -8.69 -7.06
N TRP A 406 13.59 -9.40 -5.98
CA TRP A 406 12.54 -10.41 -6.00
C TRP A 406 11.24 -9.83 -6.57
N MET A 407 10.82 -8.67 -6.04
CA MET A 407 9.62 -7.96 -6.49
C MET A 407 9.64 -7.62 -7.98
N ARG A 408 10.81 -7.29 -8.54
CA ARG A 408 10.99 -6.92 -9.95
C ARG A 408 11.26 -8.10 -10.89
N SER A 409 11.62 -9.26 -10.35
CA SER A 409 12.14 -10.40 -11.14
C SER A 409 11.09 -11.40 -11.61
N SER A 410 9.85 -11.29 -11.13
CA SER A 410 8.78 -12.20 -11.55
C SER A 410 8.07 -11.67 -12.79
N PRO A 411 8.08 -12.40 -13.93
CA PRO A 411 7.41 -11.97 -15.15
C PRO A 411 5.87 -12.08 -15.08
N ASN A 412 5.32 -12.73 -14.04
CA ASN A 412 3.89 -12.91 -13.84
C ASN A 412 3.47 -12.33 -12.48
N LEU A 413 2.67 -11.27 -12.51
CA LEU A 413 1.96 -10.74 -11.35
C LEU A 413 0.69 -11.59 -11.08
N PRO A 414 0.30 -11.80 -9.81
CA PRO A 414 0.97 -11.36 -8.59
C PRO A 414 2.20 -12.22 -8.25
N THR A 415 3.28 -11.59 -7.78
CA THR A 415 4.45 -12.31 -7.25
C THR A 415 4.15 -12.76 -5.83
N THR A 416 4.23 -14.07 -5.57
CA THR A 416 3.87 -14.65 -4.28
C THR A 416 5.09 -15.28 -3.58
N LEU A 417 5.39 -14.85 -2.34
CA LEU A 417 6.34 -15.52 -1.42
C LEU A 417 5.61 -16.53 -0.54
N GLU A 418 5.82 -17.81 -0.83
CA GLU A 418 5.55 -18.89 0.12
C GLU A 418 6.55 -18.91 1.29
N ALA A 419 6.19 -19.61 2.38
CA ALA A 419 7.01 -19.80 3.57
C ALA A 419 8.46 -20.25 3.28
N LYS A 420 8.67 -21.13 2.28
CA LYS A 420 10.03 -21.60 1.90
C LYS A 420 10.94 -20.47 1.43
N HIS A 421 10.38 -19.46 0.74
CA HIS A 421 11.15 -18.31 0.26
C HIS A 421 11.45 -17.35 1.42
N VAL A 422 10.50 -17.18 2.35
CA VAL A 422 10.74 -16.44 3.59
C VAL A 422 11.88 -17.11 4.36
N GLU A 423 11.85 -18.43 4.50
CA GLU A 423 12.92 -19.19 5.14
C GLU A 423 14.28 -18.97 4.46
N GLU A 424 14.33 -19.02 3.12
CA GLU A 424 15.55 -18.76 2.36
C GLU A 424 16.07 -17.34 2.58
N ILE A 425 15.20 -16.33 2.55
CA ILE A 425 15.56 -14.94 2.85
C ILE A 425 16.11 -14.83 4.27
N ILE A 426 15.47 -15.45 5.26
CA ILE A 426 15.94 -15.45 6.65
C ILE A 426 17.29 -16.16 6.79
N LYS A 427 17.53 -17.27 6.08
CA LYS A 427 18.82 -17.96 6.07
C LYS A 427 19.92 -17.08 5.48
N LYS A 428 19.68 -16.47 4.31
CA LYS A 428 20.61 -15.53 3.67
C LYS A 428 20.94 -14.35 4.57
N VAL A 429 19.93 -13.81 5.24
CA VAL A 429 20.07 -12.79 6.29
C VAL A 429 21.00 -13.24 7.41
N GLN A 430 20.79 -14.42 7.98
CA GLN A 430 21.62 -14.95 9.07
C GLN A 430 23.06 -15.20 8.64
N LEU A 431 23.27 -15.70 7.42
CA LEU A 431 24.62 -15.91 6.85
C LEU A 431 25.36 -14.58 6.67
N HIS A 432 24.70 -13.55 6.15
CA HIS A 432 25.33 -12.24 5.98
C HIS A 432 25.72 -11.60 7.33
N GLN A 433 24.90 -11.76 8.37
CA GLN A 433 25.29 -11.27 9.70
C GLN A 433 26.54 -11.99 10.23
N LYS A 434 26.63 -13.31 10.06
CA LYS A 434 27.81 -14.09 10.47
C LYS A 434 29.05 -13.68 9.68
N TYR A 435 28.89 -13.36 8.39
CA TYR A 435 29.95 -12.75 7.58
C TYR A 435 30.47 -11.44 8.17
N LEU A 436 29.59 -10.50 8.54
CA LEU A 436 30.02 -9.23 9.11
C LEU A 436 30.77 -9.41 10.44
N LEU A 437 30.31 -10.35 11.29
CA LEU A 437 31.00 -10.69 12.53
C LEU A 437 32.40 -11.26 12.27
N LEU A 438 32.52 -12.14 11.28
CA LEU A 438 33.79 -12.73 10.89
C LEU A 438 34.74 -11.68 10.29
N LYS A 439 34.21 -10.76 9.48
CA LYS A 439 34.95 -9.63 8.90
C LYS A 439 35.51 -8.75 9.99
N LYS A 440 34.67 -8.38 10.96
CA LYS A 440 35.10 -7.57 12.10
C LYS A 440 36.16 -8.28 12.95
N ALA A 441 35.99 -9.57 13.23
CA ALA A 441 36.98 -10.35 13.96
C ALA A 441 38.33 -10.42 13.21
N SER A 442 38.29 -10.61 11.88
CA SER A 442 39.47 -10.62 11.02
C SER A 442 40.15 -9.26 10.97
N ASN A 443 39.39 -8.18 10.79
CA ASN A 443 39.92 -6.80 10.78
C ASN A 443 40.57 -6.45 12.12
N LYS A 444 39.93 -6.80 13.23
CA LYS A 444 40.51 -6.63 14.56
C LYS A 444 41.81 -7.42 14.72
N TYR A 445 41.85 -8.67 14.25
CA TYR A 445 43.08 -9.46 14.26
C TYR A 445 44.19 -8.79 13.43
N ILE A 446 43.86 -8.23 12.27
CA ILE A 446 44.77 -7.47 11.42
C ILE A 446 45.29 -6.22 12.16
N GLU A 447 44.40 -5.42 12.73
CA GLU A 447 44.75 -4.21 13.47
C GLU A 447 45.61 -4.50 14.70
N ASP A 448 45.18 -5.46 15.53
CA ASP A 448 45.81 -5.78 16.80
C ASP A 448 47.19 -6.45 16.61
N HIS A 449 47.43 -7.14 15.49
CA HIS A 449 48.60 -8.03 15.34
C HIS A 449 49.48 -7.71 14.14
N LEU A 450 49.01 -6.92 13.17
CA LEU A 450 49.72 -6.68 11.90
C LEU A 450 50.12 -5.21 11.71
N THR A 451 50.02 -4.37 12.75
CA THR A 451 50.29 -2.92 12.68
C THR A 451 51.76 -2.49 12.80
N GLN A 452 52.77 -3.38 13.01
CA GLN A 452 54.18 -3.07 12.63
C GLN A 452 55.23 -4.20 12.80
N SER A 453 56.28 -4.12 11.95
CA SER A 453 57.71 -4.52 12.07
C SER A 453 58.29 -5.62 11.18
N LEU A 454 57.50 -6.32 10.36
CA LEU A 454 58.03 -7.30 9.39
C LEU A 454 57.62 -6.91 7.97
N GLU A 455 58.58 -6.53 7.14
CA GLU A 455 58.39 -6.29 5.70
C GLU A 455 59.19 -7.34 4.93
N ALA A 456 58.49 -8.24 4.26
CA ALA A 456 59.12 -9.24 3.41
C ALA A 456 59.44 -8.60 2.06
N LYS A 457 60.67 -8.83 1.56
CA LYS A 457 61.09 -8.32 0.25
C LYS A 457 60.16 -8.88 -0.85
N PRO A 458 59.45 -8.03 -1.61
CA PRO A 458 58.50 -8.46 -2.63
C PRO A 458 59.07 -9.47 -3.63
N GLU A 459 60.30 -9.23 -4.08
CA GLU A 459 60.99 -10.09 -5.05
C GLU A 459 61.28 -11.46 -4.45
N SER A 460 61.69 -11.50 -3.18
CA SER A 460 61.95 -12.75 -2.47
C SER A 460 60.69 -13.55 -2.21
N LEU A 461 59.55 -12.90 -1.93
CA LEU A 461 58.26 -13.57 -1.73
C LEU A 461 57.74 -14.19 -3.03
N ARG A 462 57.84 -13.48 -4.16
CA ARG A 462 57.40 -13.95 -5.49
C ARG A 462 58.08 -15.25 -5.92
N GLU A 463 59.32 -15.47 -5.48
CA GLU A 463 60.07 -16.69 -5.75
C GLU A 463 59.71 -17.85 -4.82
N LYS A 464 58.98 -17.61 -3.72
CA LYS A 464 58.64 -18.67 -2.74
C LYS A 464 57.48 -19.56 -3.20
N PRO A 465 57.48 -20.84 -2.78
CA PRO A 465 56.35 -21.74 -2.98
C PRO A 465 55.02 -21.19 -2.45
N LEU A 466 55.05 -20.42 -1.37
CA LEU A 466 53.86 -19.81 -0.78
C LEU A 466 53.14 -18.87 -1.76
N TYR A 467 53.88 -18.03 -2.49
CA TYR A 467 53.31 -17.14 -3.50
C TYR A 467 52.62 -17.93 -4.61
N LYS A 468 53.27 -18.97 -5.13
CA LYS A 468 52.68 -19.86 -6.16
C LYS A 468 51.47 -20.64 -5.65
N PHE A 469 51.46 -21.00 -4.37
CA PHE A 469 50.35 -21.68 -3.71
C PHE A 469 49.11 -20.77 -3.63
N LEU A 470 49.29 -19.52 -3.18
CA LEU A 470 48.23 -18.53 -3.01
C LEU A 470 47.78 -17.82 -4.30
N ALA A 471 48.63 -17.80 -5.34
CA ALA A 471 48.27 -17.22 -6.62
C ALA A 471 47.04 -17.92 -7.24
N PRO A 472 46.15 -17.18 -7.95
CA PRO A 472 45.05 -17.78 -8.70
C PRO A 472 45.54 -18.85 -9.68
N SER A 473 44.62 -19.73 -10.09
CA SER A 473 44.88 -20.87 -10.98
C SER A 473 45.81 -20.54 -12.14
N ASP A 474 46.73 -21.46 -12.46
CA ASP A 474 47.53 -21.38 -13.67
C ASP A 474 46.58 -21.42 -14.88
N PRO A 475 46.54 -20.39 -15.74
CA PRO A 475 45.66 -20.33 -16.90
C PRO A 475 45.84 -21.53 -17.85
N ALA A 476 46.94 -22.27 -17.76
CA ALA A 476 47.18 -23.49 -18.53
C ALA A 476 46.44 -24.73 -18.00
N THR A 477 45.99 -24.74 -16.73
CA THR A 477 45.52 -25.97 -16.06
C THR A 477 44.02 -26.04 -15.83
N ASN A 478 43.27 -24.94 -15.98
CA ASN A 478 41.81 -24.85 -15.73
C ASN A 478 41.33 -25.43 -14.38
N VAL A 479 42.24 -25.71 -13.42
CA VAL A 479 41.88 -26.19 -12.09
C VAL A 479 41.54 -24.97 -11.24
N THR A 480 40.27 -24.79 -10.90
CA THR A 480 39.82 -23.84 -9.87
C THR A 480 40.48 -24.22 -8.55
N LYS A 481 41.37 -23.36 -8.04
CA LYS A 481 41.96 -23.54 -6.70
C LYS A 481 40.89 -23.24 -5.64
N PRO A 482 40.96 -23.90 -4.46
CA PRO A 482 40.03 -23.62 -3.38
C PRO A 482 40.23 -22.21 -2.83
N ASP A 483 39.13 -21.51 -2.54
CA ASP A 483 39.14 -20.18 -1.89
C ASP A 483 39.38 -20.25 -0.37
N ILE A 484 39.48 -21.46 0.19
CA ILE A 484 39.81 -21.72 1.60
C ILE A 484 41.20 -22.35 1.68
N PHE A 485 42.11 -21.68 2.38
CA PHE A 485 43.48 -22.17 2.60
C PHE A 485 43.68 -22.50 4.08
N THR A 486 44.09 -23.73 4.38
CA THR A 486 44.43 -24.16 5.74
C THR A 486 45.95 -24.23 5.91
N PHE A 487 46.48 -23.58 6.94
CA PHE A 487 47.90 -23.57 7.24
C PHE A 487 48.17 -24.10 8.65
N LEU A 488 49.08 -25.07 8.74
CA LEU A 488 49.69 -25.45 10.00
C LEU A 488 51.12 -24.89 10.02
N THR A 489 51.42 -24.02 10.98
CA THR A 489 52.72 -23.38 11.10
C THR A 489 53.36 -23.77 12.43
N PRO A 490 54.64 -24.22 12.45
CA PRO A 490 55.38 -24.38 13.69
C PRO A 490 55.86 -23.04 14.26
N TYR A 491 55.67 -21.95 13.51
CA TYR A 491 56.06 -20.59 13.89
C TYR A 491 54.89 -19.84 14.52
N ASN A 492 55.18 -18.68 15.11
CA ASN A 492 54.14 -17.82 15.64
C ASN A 492 53.09 -17.50 14.53
N SER A 493 51.81 -17.67 14.87
CA SER A 493 50.68 -17.50 13.97
C SER A 493 50.57 -16.06 13.45
N GLN A 494 50.95 -15.06 14.24
CA GLN A 494 50.99 -13.64 13.85
C GLN A 494 51.99 -13.43 12.72
N PHE A 495 53.24 -13.90 12.88
CA PHE A 495 54.26 -13.79 11.83
C PHE A 495 53.84 -14.51 10.54
N SER A 496 53.27 -15.70 10.67
CA SER A 496 52.79 -16.45 9.51
C SER A 496 51.66 -15.73 8.79
N SER A 497 50.74 -15.12 9.55
CA SER A 497 49.62 -14.33 9.01
C SER A 497 50.10 -13.07 8.29
N MET A 498 51.13 -12.37 8.82
CA MET A 498 51.73 -11.20 8.15
C MET A 498 52.30 -11.56 6.78
N ILE A 499 53.03 -12.67 6.69
CA ILE A 499 53.64 -13.12 5.43
C ILE A 499 52.54 -13.49 4.42
N ILE A 500 51.47 -14.14 4.87
CA ILE A 500 50.31 -14.46 4.03
C ILE A 500 49.63 -13.18 3.53
N LEU A 501 49.39 -12.20 4.42
CA LEU A 501 48.76 -10.93 4.06
C LEU A 501 49.58 -10.16 3.01
N GLN A 502 50.90 -10.01 3.22
CA GLN A 502 51.80 -9.37 2.27
C GLN A 502 51.85 -10.13 0.93
N THR A 503 51.78 -11.46 0.98
CA THR A 503 51.70 -12.27 -0.26
C THR A 503 50.40 -11.99 -1.03
N PHE A 504 49.26 -11.84 -0.35
CA PHE A 504 48.00 -11.48 -0.99
C PHE A 504 47.99 -10.04 -1.54
N GLN A 505 48.59 -9.09 -0.83
CA GLN A 505 48.78 -7.72 -1.33
C GLN A 505 49.61 -7.70 -2.62
N LEU A 506 50.66 -8.51 -2.71
CA LEU A 506 51.47 -8.67 -3.93
C LEU A 506 50.72 -9.32 -5.09
N LEU A 507 49.68 -10.10 -4.79
CA LEU A 507 48.78 -10.71 -5.76
C LEU A 507 47.63 -9.78 -6.16
N GLU A 508 47.63 -8.52 -5.71
CA GLU A 508 46.58 -7.52 -5.96
C GLU A 508 45.18 -8.01 -5.52
N ARG A 509 45.14 -8.88 -4.51
CA ARG A 509 43.86 -9.32 -3.92
C ARG A 509 43.35 -8.23 -2.99
N ASP A 510 42.03 -8.05 -3.01
CA ASP A 510 41.35 -7.16 -2.08
C ASP A 510 41.49 -7.73 -0.65
N VAL A 511 42.28 -7.03 0.16
CA VAL A 511 42.57 -7.43 1.54
C VAL A 511 41.30 -7.44 2.40
N ASP A 512 40.31 -6.62 2.06
CA ASP A 512 39.04 -6.52 2.78
C ASP A 512 38.12 -7.73 2.55
N GLN A 513 38.53 -8.67 1.68
CA GLN A 513 37.86 -9.93 1.39
C GLN A 513 38.58 -11.14 2.01
N ILE A 514 39.67 -10.93 2.74
CA ILE A 514 40.46 -11.99 3.37
C ILE A 514 40.05 -12.15 4.83
N PHE A 515 39.66 -13.37 5.20
CA PHE A 515 39.30 -13.72 6.57
C PHE A 515 40.42 -14.50 7.25
N PHE A 516 40.86 -14.03 8.42
CA PHE A 516 41.75 -14.79 9.31
C PHE A 516 40.91 -15.44 10.39
N ILE A 517 40.85 -16.77 10.36
CA ILE A 517 40.01 -17.56 11.26
C ILE A 517 40.91 -18.56 11.98
N ASP A 518 40.90 -18.56 13.31
CA ASP A 518 41.64 -19.56 14.08
C ASP A 518 40.96 -20.94 13.99
N ILE A 519 41.73 -21.99 14.23
CA ILE A 519 41.26 -23.37 14.06
C ILE A 519 40.10 -23.72 14.99
N ASN A 520 40.03 -23.16 16.20
CA ASN A 520 38.93 -23.45 17.13
C ASN A 520 37.64 -22.80 16.64
N THR A 521 37.72 -21.60 16.06
CA THR A 521 36.57 -20.93 15.42
C THR A 521 36.12 -21.70 14.17
N ILE A 522 37.06 -22.20 13.35
CA ILE A 522 36.74 -23.07 12.21
C ILE A 522 36.05 -24.34 12.67
N GLU A 523 36.56 -25.03 13.70
CA GLU A 523 35.98 -26.28 14.20
C GLU A 523 34.58 -26.07 14.78
N LYS A 524 34.36 -24.95 15.45
CA LYS A 524 33.06 -24.60 16.05
C LYS A 524 32.02 -24.15 15.03
N GLU A 525 32.43 -23.38 14.01
CA GLU A 525 31.54 -22.71 13.07
C GLU A 525 31.72 -23.22 11.62
N LYS A 526 32.28 -24.43 11.44
CA LYS A 526 32.65 -25.00 10.13
C LYS A 526 31.55 -24.91 9.09
N GLN A 527 30.34 -25.36 9.46
CA GLN A 527 29.21 -25.40 8.54
C GLN A 527 28.81 -23.98 8.09
N ILE A 528 28.88 -23.01 8.98
CA ILE A 528 28.55 -21.61 8.69
C ILE A 528 29.56 -21.02 7.71
N ILE A 529 30.85 -21.31 7.91
CA ILE A 529 31.91 -20.83 7.02
C ILE A 529 31.72 -21.44 5.61
N LEU A 530 31.36 -22.72 5.53
CA LEU A 530 31.03 -23.38 4.25
C LEU A 530 29.78 -22.77 3.60
N ASP A 531 28.69 -22.59 4.35
CA ASP A 531 27.44 -21.97 3.88
C ASP A 531 27.68 -20.52 3.41
N MET A 532 28.61 -19.80 4.06
CA MET A 532 29.04 -18.47 3.63
C MET A 532 29.77 -18.51 2.29
N CYS A 533 30.73 -19.42 2.11
CA CYS A 533 31.45 -19.58 0.85
C CYS A 533 30.50 -19.89 -0.32
N GLU A 534 29.52 -20.78 -0.13
CA GLU A 534 28.49 -21.06 -1.13
C GLU A 534 27.58 -19.85 -1.41
N PHE A 535 27.28 -19.04 -0.38
CA PHE A 535 26.48 -17.82 -0.52
C PHE A 535 27.18 -16.71 -1.32
N PHE A 536 28.51 -16.61 -1.26
CA PHE A 536 29.27 -15.57 -1.98
C PHE A 536 29.64 -15.93 -3.43
N GLU A 537 29.47 -17.19 -3.83
CA GLU A 537 29.51 -17.58 -5.24
C GLU A 537 28.26 -17.10 -6.01
N ASP A 538 27.22 -16.60 -5.32
CA ASP A 538 26.07 -15.94 -5.93
C ASP A 538 26.46 -14.50 -6.37
N PRO A 539 26.56 -14.20 -7.69
CA PRO A 539 26.95 -12.89 -8.21
C PRO A 539 26.01 -11.74 -7.81
N LEU A 540 24.92 -12.03 -7.10
CA LEU A 540 23.96 -11.07 -6.57
C LEU A 540 24.38 -10.43 -5.24
N VAL A 541 25.33 -11.03 -4.51
CA VAL A 541 25.82 -10.52 -3.22
C VAL A 541 27.09 -9.67 -3.41
N MET A 542 27.91 -9.99 -4.42
CA MET A 542 29.24 -9.41 -4.63
C MET A 542 29.25 -8.07 -5.39
N ASN A 543 28.13 -7.63 -5.97
CA ASN A 543 28.04 -6.38 -6.75
C ASN A 543 27.66 -5.15 -5.90
N SER A 544 28.26 -4.99 -4.72
CA SER A 544 28.29 -3.69 -4.06
C SER A 544 29.45 -2.87 -4.63
N PRO A 545 29.22 -1.73 -5.30
CA PRO A 545 30.30 -0.77 -5.48
C PRO A 545 30.71 -0.28 -4.09
N THR A 546 31.97 -0.48 -3.75
CA THR A 546 32.64 0.17 -2.60
C THR A 546 32.64 1.68 -2.75
#